data_AF-A0A6U5KW11-F1
#
_entry.id   AF-A0A6U5KW11-F1
#
_cell.length_a   1.000
_cell.length_b   1.000
_cell.length_c   1.000
_cell.angle_alpha   90.00
_cell.angle_beta   90.00
_cell.angle_gamma   90.00
#
_symmetry.space_group_name_H-M   'P 1'
#
loop_
_entity.id
_entity.type
_entity.pdbx_description
1 polymer ?
#
loop_
_entity_poly.entity_id
_entity_poly.type
_entity_poly.pdbx_seq_one_letter_code
_entity_poly.pdbx_strand_id
1 'polypeptide(L)'
;MKTRITLMLALVAAASANDIKDRLAEFRRNDNVDRAQVKSYLYNRHERRMEKLEELLQDRKKELEDHQSGRRLMTDEKHAKTARQAENFERKLTKMKSITEQEKTEMFEQEVDGFYAMNSVDYLDFDIPGIDK
;
A
#
# COMPACT_ATOMS: atom_id res chain seq x y z
N MET A 1 14.46 22.45 11.94
CA MET A 1 13.71 21.18 12.14
C MET A 1 13.07 20.60 10.87
N LYS A 2 13.04 21.30 9.72
CA LYS A 2 12.39 20.80 8.49
C LYS A 2 13.17 19.71 7.73
N THR A 3 14.45 19.51 8.00
CA THR A 3 15.31 18.57 7.27
C THR A 3 15.22 17.12 7.75
N ARG A 4 14.82 16.86 9.01
CA ARG A 4 14.78 15.49 9.57
C ARG A 4 13.53 14.70 9.19
N ILE A 5 12.41 15.38 8.96
CA ILE A 5 11.13 14.74 8.58
C ILE A 5 11.17 14.29 7.12
N THR A 6 11.80 15.08 6.24
CA THR A 6 11.96 14.74 4.81
C THR A 6 12.87 13.52 4.62
N LEU A 7 13.90 13.38 5.47
CA LEU A 7 14.81 12.23 5.41
C LEU A 7 14.12 10.92 5.83
N MET A 8 13.24 10.95 6.85
CA MET A 8 12.46 9.77 7.25
C MET A 8 11.41 9.37 6.22
N LEU A 9 10.72 10.34 5.58
CA LEU A 9 9.80 10.02 4.48
C LEU A 9 10.52 9.43 3.27
N ALA A 10 11.72 9.93 2.96
CA ALA A 10 12.56 9.40 1.89
C ALA A 10 13.09 7.99 2.21
N LEU A 11 13.46 7.69 3.47
CA LEU A 11 13.89 6.35 3.88
C LEU A 11 12.74 5.33 3.85
N VAL A 12 11.53 5.71 4.26
CA VAL A 12 10.35 4.82 4.19
C VAL A 12 9.93 4.60 2.73
N ALA A 13 10.03 5.62 1.88
CA ALA A 13 9.79 5.49 0.45
C ALA A 13 10.88 4.67 -0.28
N ALA A 14 12.15 4.80 0.11
CA ALA A 14 13.27 4.04 -0.44
C ALA A 14 13.29 2.57 0.04
N ALA A 15 12.94 2.32 1.31
CA ALA A 15 12.75 0.97 1.82
C ALA A 15 11.59 0.28 1.09
N SER A 16 10.46 0.97 0.89
CA SER A 16 9.33 0.52 0.05
C SER A 16 9.73 0.27 -1.40
N ALA A 17 10.50 1.18 -2.02
CA ALA A 17 10.89 1.06 -3.42
C ALA A 17 11.92 -0.05 -3.68
N ASN A 18 12.84 -0.30 -2.74
CA ASN A 18 13.79 -1.41 -2.84
C ASN A 18 13.09 -2.75 -2.59
N ASP A 19 12.16 -2.84 -1.61
CA ASP A 19 11.34 -4.04 -1.39
C ASP A 19 10.46 -4.36 -2.61
N ILE A 20 9.93 -3.33 -3.28
CA ILE A 20 9.13 -3.49 -4.50
C ILE A 20 10.02 -3.90 -5.69
N LYS A 21 11.22 -3.31 -5.83
CA LYS A 21 12.16 -3.64 -6.91
C LYS A 21 12.75 -5.05 -6.76
N ASP A 22 13.14 -5.44 -5.55
CA ASP A 22 13.71 -6.76 -5.29
C ASP A 22 12.62 -7.83 -5.43
N ARG A 23 11.38 -7.57 -5.00
CA ARG A 23 10.23 -8.46 -5.27
C ARG A 23 9.90 -8.55 -6.75
N LEU A 24 9.90 -7.44 -7.50
CA LEU A 24 9.71 -7.47 -8.96
C LEU A 24 10.84 -8.22 -9.68
N ALA A 25 12.08 -8.15 -9.18
CA ALA A 25 13.23 -8.87 -9.73
C ALA A 25 13.20 -10.38 -9.41
N GLU A 26 12.65 -10.79 -8.26
CA GLU A 26 12.35 -12.20 -7.95
C GLU A 26 11.19 -12.74 -8.79
N PHE A 27 10.13 -11.95 -9.00
CA PHE A 27 8.97 -12.35 -9.80
C PHE A 27 9.29 -12.52 -11.30
N ARG A 28 10.21 -11.72 -11.85
CA ARG A 28 10.67 -11.86 -13.25
C ARG A 28 11.46 -13.13 -13.55
N ARG A 29 11.92 -13.88 -12.55
CA ARG A 29 12.69 -15.13 -12.77
C ARG A 29 11.85 -16.40 -12.81
N ASN A 30 10.55 -16.30 -12.55
CA ASN A 30 9.63 -17.44 -12.60
C ASN A 30 8.66 -17.28 -13.76
N ASP A 31 8.96 -17.89 -14.90
CA ASP A 31 8.04 -18.00 -16.05
C ASP A 31 6.79 -18.86 -15.76
N ASN A 32 6.68 -19.40 -14.53
CA ASN A 32 5.58 -20.24 -14.05
C ASN A 32 4.98 -19.68 -12.75
N VAL A 33 4.70 -18.38 -12.69
CA VAL A 33 3.85 -17.86 -11.61
C VAL A 33 2.44 -18.41 -11.83
N ASP A 34 1.95 -19.22 -10.90
CA ASP A 34 0.58 -19.73 -10.96
C ASP A 34 -0.42 -18.62 -10.60
N ARG A 35 -1.49 -18.50 -11.38
CA ARG A 35 -2.57 -17.53 -11.20
C ARG A 35 -3.22 -17.65 -9.82
N ALA A 36 -3.32 -18.87 -9.29
CA ALA A 36 -3.77 -19.10 -7.92
C ALA A 36 -2.80 -18.53 -6.86
N GLN A 37 -1.49 -18.60 -7.10
CA GLN A 37 -0.49 -18.02 -6.19
C GLN A 37 -0.55 -16.48 -6.19
N VAL A 38 -0.73 -15.84 -7.35
CA VAL A 38 -0.92 -14.38 -7.42
C VAL A 38 -2.17 -13.96 -6.67
N LYS A 39 -3.30 -14.66 -6.89
CA LYS A 39 -4.56 -14.38 -6.19
C LYS A 39 -4.36 -14.52 -4.67
N SER A 40 -3.76 -15.60 -4.19
CA SER A 40 -3.46 -15.80 -2.76
C SER A 40 -2.56 -14.70 -2.19
N TYR A 41 -1.54 -14.27 -2.93
CA TYR A 41 -0.68 -13.16 -2.52
C TYR A 41 -1.46 -11.84 -2.37
N LEU A 42 -2.35 -11.53 -3.31
CA LEU A 42 -3.18 -10.33 -3.25
C LEU A 42 -4.15 -10.33 -2.08
N TYR A 43 -4.80 -11.47 -1.79
CA TYR A 43 -5.61 -11.64 -0.58
C TYR A 43 -4.79 -11.38 0.69
N ASN A 44 -3.65 -12.05 0.84
CA ASN A 44 -2.77 -11.86 2.00
C ASN A 44 -2.28 -10.42 2.14
N ARG A 45 -1.98 -9.75 1.02
CA ARG A 45 -1.61 -8.33 1.00
C ARG A 45 -2.76 -7.43 1.44
N HIS A 46 -3.99 -7.75 1.05
CA HIS A 46 -5.18 -7.02 1.45
C HIS A 46 -5.41 -7.12 2.96
N GLU A 47 -5.36 -8.34 3.52
CA GLU A 47 -5.51 -8.59 4.96
C GLU A 47 -4.44 -7.83 5.76
N ARG A 48 -3.16 -7.98 5.40
CA ARG A 48 -2.06 -7.24 6.05
C ARG A 48 -2.25 -5.72 6.00
N ARG A 49 -2.85 -5.20 4.93
CA ARG A 49 -3.14 -3.77 4.80
C ARG A 49 -4.27 -3.35 5.75
N MET A 50 -5.29 -4.18 5.95
CA MET A 50 -6.35 -3.93 6.93
C MET A 50 -5.80 -3.94 8.34
N GLU A 51 -5.04 -4.99 8.70
CA GLU A 51 -4.38 -5.11 10.02
C GLU A 51 -3.51 -3.88 10.30
N LYS A 52 -2.71 -3.44 9.31
CA LYS A 52 -1.87 -2.26 9.48
C LYS A 52 -2.67 -0.97 9.64
N LEU A 53 -3.82 -0.84 8.96
CA LEU A 53 -4.72 0.31 9.13
C LEU A 53 -5.37 0.32 10.51
N GLU A 54 -5.71 -0.85 11.05
CA GLU A 54 -6.22 -0.99 12.41
C GLU A 54 -5.20 -0.58 13.46
N GLU A 55 -3.96 -1.06 13.34
CA GLU A 55 -2.84 -0.69 14.21
C GLU A 55 -2.63 0.84 14.19
N LEU A 56 -2.54 1.44 12.99
CA LEU A 56 -2.35 2.88 12.83
C LEU A 56 -3.53 3.69 13.39
N LEU A 57 -4.76 3.18 13.25
CA LEU A 57 -5.95 3.82 13.82
C LEU A 57 -5.90 3.79 15.36
N GLN A 58 -5.56 2.65 15.94
CA GLN A 58 -5.41 2.51 17.40
C GLN A 58 -4.33 3.43 17.94
N ASP A 59 -3.17 3.50 17.28
CA ASP A 59 -2.09 4.41 17.65
C ASP A 59 -2.54 5.87 17.66
N ARG A 60 -3.24 6.32 16.62
CA ARG A 60 -3.74 7.70 16.55
C ARG A 60 -4.82 7.97 17.58
N LYS A 61 -5.75 7.02 17.82
CA LYS A 61 -6.77 7.14 18.88
C LYS A 61 -6.12 7.26 20.26
N LYS A 62 -5.12 6.43 20.56
CA LYS A 62 -4.35 6.50 21.81
C LYS A 62 -3.63 7.83 21.97
N GLU A 63 -3.01 8.36 20.92
CA GLU A 63 -2.36 9.68 20.97
C GLU A 63 -3.35 10.82 21.30
N LEU A 64 -4.56 10.76 20.76
CA LEU A 64 -5.61 11.74 21.07
C LEU A 64 -6.10 11.59 22.51
N GLU A 65 -6.27 10.36 23.00
CA GLU A 65 -6.66 10.09 24.38
C GLU A 65 -5.60 10.54 25.39
N ASP A 66 -4.32 10.27 25.10
CA ASP A 66 -3.19 10.74 25.90
C ASP A 66 -3.13 12.28 25.94
N HIS A 67 -3.56 12.93 24.85
CA HIS A 67 -3.68 14.38 24.81
C HIS A 67 -4.83 14.91 25.66
N GLN A 68 -6.02 14.32 25.52
CA GLN A 68 -7.20 14.71 26.30
C GLN A 68 -7.03 14.48 27.80
N SER A 69 -6.35 13.40 28.18
CA SER A 69 -6.05 13.07 29.59
C SER A 69 -4.88 13.88 30.17
N GLY A 70 -4.20 14.69 29.36
CA GLY A 70 -3.03 15.47 29.78
C GLY A 70 -1.74 14.67 29.96
N ARG A 71 -1.75 13.34 29.70
CA ARG A 71 -0.55 12.49 29.71
C ARG A 71 0.48 12.94 28.66
N ARG A 72 0.01 13.51 27.55
CA ARG A 72 0.86 14.03 26.46
C ARG A 72 0.29 15.31 25.87
N LEU A 73 0.96 16.44 26.08
CA LEU A 73 0.54 17.68 25.42
C LEU A 73 0.95 17.68 23.94
N MET A 74 -0.02 17.97 23.08
CA MET A 74 0.14 18.19 21.64
C MET A 74 -0.18 19.64 21.35
N THR A 75 0.46 20.20 20.32
CA THR A 75 0.04 21.49 19.77
C THR A 75 -1.28 21.33 19.01
N ASP A 76 -2.05 22.40 18.89
CA ASP A 76 -3.34 22.40 18.16
C ASP A 76 -3.20 21.87 16.73
N GLU A 77 -2.13 22.26 16.04
CA GLU A 77 -1.83 21.78 14.68
C GLU A 77 -1.60 20.27 14.66
N LYS A 78 -0.83 19.74 15.62
CA LYS A 78 -0.54 18.31 15.69
C LYS A 78 -1.79 17.53 16.08
N HIS A 79 -2.57 18.03 17.03
CA HIS A 79 -3.83 17.43 17.43
C HIS A 79 -4.80 17.34 16.25
N ALA A 80 -5.01 18.45 15.52
CA ALA A 80 -5.86 18.48 14.34
C ALA A 80 -5.38 17.50 13.25
N LYS A 81 -4.06 17.39 13.03
CA LYS A 81 -3.49 16.44 12.08
C LYS A 81 -3.74 14.99 12.50
N THR A 82 -3.47 14.64 13.75
CA THR A 82 -3.69 13.29 14.30
C THR A 82 -5.17 12.91 14.24
N ALA A 83 -6.09 13.84 14.54
CA ALA A 83 -7.53 13.63 14.43
C ALA A 83 -7.96 13.33 12.99
N ARG A 84 -7.51 14.13 12.02
CA ARG A 84 -7.78 13.88 10.59
C ARG A 84 -7.20 12.54 10.12
N GLN A 85 -6.03 12.14 10.63
CA GLN A 85 -5.44 10.84 10.29
C GLN A 85 -6.29 9.68 10.83
N ALA A 86 -6.75 9.76 12.08
CA ALA A 86 -7.65 8.77 12.64
C ALA A 86 -8.93 8.63 11.82
N GLU A 87 -9.58 9.75 11.47
CA GLU A 87 -10.79 9.74 10.64
C GLU A 87 -10.52 9.13 9.24
N ASN A 88 -9.39 9.48 8.61
CA ASN A 88 -9.01 8.92 7.32
C ASN A 88 -8.79 7.41 7.36
N PHE A 89 -8.11 6.91 8.39
CA PHE A 89 -7.88 5.47 8.56
C PHE A 89 -9.19 4.74 8.85
N GLU A 90 -10.05 5.30 9.68
CA GLU A 90 -11.37 4.75 9.98
C GLU A 90 -12.24 4.67 8.73
N ARG A 91 -12.36 5.76 7.95
CA ARG A 91 -13.11 5.75 6.67
C ARG A 91 -12.56 4.70 5.70
N LYS A 92 -11.24 4.57 5.60
CA LYS A 92 -10.60 3.61 4.70
C LYS A 92 -10.85 2.17 5.15
N LEU A 93 -10.74 1.90 6.45
CA LEU A 93 -10.99 0.59 7.03
C LEU A 93 -12.46 0.20 6.87
N THR A 94 -13.40 1.11 7.16
CA THR A 94 -14.83 0.89 6.94
C THR A 94 -15.11 0.55 5.49
N LYS A 95 -14.53 1.31 4.54
CA LYS A 95 -14.66 1.02 3.12
C LYS A 95 -14.11 -0.36 2.75
N MET A 96 -12.96 -0.77 3.29
CA MET A 96 -12.38 -2.09 3.01
C MET A 96 -13.23 -3.22 3.62
N LYS A 97 -13.79 -3.01 4.81
CA LYS A 97 -14.67 -3.97 5.49
C LYS A 97 -16.06 -4.09 4.85
N SER A 98 -16.54 -3.04 4.18
CA SER A 98 -17.83 -3.05 3.49
C SER A 98 -17.80 -3.79 2.15
N ILE A 99 -16.62 -4.15 1.63
CA ILE A 99 -16.50 -4.88 0.37
C ILE A 99 -16.97 -6.31 0.59
N THR A 100 -17.95 -6.74 -0.20
CA THR A 100 -18.45 -8.11 -0.19
C THR A 100 -17.41 -9.10 -0.72
N GLU A 101 -17.53 -10.38 -0.38
CA GLU A 101 -16.59 -11.40 -0.90
C GLU A 101 -16.63 -11.52 -2.43
N GLN A 102 -17.79 -11.28 -3.04
CA GLN A 102 -17.92 -11.23 -4.49
C GLN A 102 -17.11 -10.07 -5.08
N GLU A 103 -17.30 -8.84 -4.57
CA GLU A 103 -16.55 -7.67 -5.03
C GLU A 103 -15.05 -7.81 -4.78
N LYS A 104 -14.63 -8.43 -3.66
CA LYS A 104 -13.23 -8.76 -3.40
C LYS A 104 -12.68 -9.70 -4.47
N THR A 105 -13.44 -10.75 -4.79
CA THR A 105 -13.04 -11.74 -5.79
C THR A 105 -12.85 -11.09 -7.16
N GLU A 106 -13.82 -10.28 -7.60
CA GLU A 106 -13.77 -9.54 -8.88
C GLU A 106 -12.60 -8.55 -8.90
N MET A 107 -12.38 -7.80 -7.82
CA MET A 107 -11.25 -6.87 -7.69
C MET A 107 -9.90 -7.59 -7.81
N PHE A 108 -9.73 -8.73 -7.15
CA PHE A 108 -8.49 -9.49 -7.24
C PHE A 108 -8.31 -10.15 -8.60
N GLU A 109 -9.38 -10.58 -9.27
CA GLU A 109 -9.31 -11.11 -10.63
C GLU A 109 -8.85 -10.05 -11.62
N GLN A 110 -9.36 -8.82 -11.52
CA GLN A 110 -8.89 -7.69 -12.33
C GLN A 110 -7.41 -7.35 -12.05
N GLU A 111 -6.97 -7.39 -10.79
CA GLU A 111 -5.57 -7.11 -10.44
C GLU A 111 -4.63 -8.24 -10.88
N VAL A 112 -5.11 -9.50 -10.86
CA VAL A 112 -4.41 -10.64 -11.46
C VAL A 112 -4.28 -10.46 -12.96
N ASP A 113 -5.37 -10.14 -13.67
CA ASP A 113 -5.32 -9.89 -15.12
C ASP A 113 -4.39 -8.74 -15.48
N GLY A 114 -4.39 -7.66 -14.69
CA GLY A 114 -3.44 -6.56 -14.85
C GLY A 114 -1.98 -6.99 -14.66
N PHE A 115 -1.71 -7.88 -13.69
CA PHE A 115 -0.37 -8.43 -13.46
C PHE A 115 0.10 -9.28 -14.66
N TYR A 116 -0.76 -10.13 -15.21
CA TYR A 116 -0.43 -10.93 -16.39
C TYR A 116 -0.30 -10.07 -17.64
N ALA A 117 -1.17 -9.08 -17.84
CA ALA A 117 -1.06 -8.15 -18.95
C ALA A 117 0.27 -7.39 -18.92
N MET A 118 0.71 -6.92 -17.75
CA MET A 118 2.02 -6.27 -17.59
C MET A 118 3.20 -7.20 -17.82
N ASN A 119 3.08 -8.49 -17.47
CA ASN A 119 4.13 -9.49 -17.72
C ASN A 119 4.12 -10.02 -19.15
N SER A 120 2.97 -9.96 -19.86
CA SER A 120 2.85 -10.38 -21.25
C SER A 120 3.23 -9.29 -22.25
N VAL A 121 3.43 -8.03 -21.81
CA VAL A 121 4.09 -7.01 -22.63
C VAL A 121 5.59 -7.33 -22.66
N ASP A 122 5.94 -8.36 -23.41
CA ASP A 122 7.29 -8.55 -23.89
C ASP A 122 7.67 -7.34 -24.76
N TYR A 123 8.88 -6.83 -24.60
CA TYR A 123 9.44 -5.70 -25.33
C TYR A 123 9.63 -5.97 -26.85
N LEU A 124 8.97 -7.01 -27.39
CA LEU A 124 9.01 -7.40 -28.81
C LEU A 124 8.11 -6.54 -29.70
N ASP A 125 7.22 -5.73 -29.13
CA ASP A 125 6.43 -4.73 -29.89
C ASP A 125 7.14 -3.36 -30.04
N PHE A 126 8.44 -3.27 -29.68
CA PHE A 126 9.28 -2.10 -30.00
C PHE A 126 10.06 -2.23 -31.31
N ASP A 127 9.67 -3.13 -32.21
CA ASP A 127 9.97 -2.96 -33.65
C ASP A 127 9.03 -1.91 -34.25
N ILE A 128 9.15 -0.67 -33.76
CA ILE A 128 8.65 0.51 -34.47
C ILE A 128 9.72 0.85 -35.50
N PRO A 129 9.49 0.66 -36.82
CA PRO A 129 10.44 1.10 -37.83
C PRO A 129 10.46 2.64 -37.80
N GLY A 130 11.55 3.24 -37.33
CA GLY A 130 11.73 4.70 -37.44
C GLY A 130 12.56 5.41 -36.36
N ILE A 131 13.26 4.71 -35.47
CA ILE A 131 14.23 5.37 -34.58
C ILE A 131 15.63 4.91 -34.98
N ASP A 132 16.23 5.71 -35.86
CA ASP A 132 17.57 5.51 -36.41
C ASP A 132 18.68 5.54 -35.35
N LYS A 133 19.72 4.77 -35.63
CA LYS A 133 20.96 4.58 -34.86
C LYS A 133 21.80 5.85 -34.69
#